data_AF-A0A3P7FS09-F1
#
_entry.id   AF-A0A3P7FS09-F1
#
_cell.length_a   1.000
_cell.length_b   1.000
_cell.length_c   1.000
_cell.angle_alpha   90.00
_cell.angle_beta   90.00
_cell.angle_gamma   90.00
#
_symmetry.space_group_name_H-M   'P 1'
#
loop_
_entity.id
_entity.type
_entity.pdbx_description
1 polymer ?
#
loop_
_entity_poly.entity_id
_entity_poly.type
_entity_poly.pdbx_seq_one_letter_code
_entity_poly.pdbx_strand_id
1 'polypeptide(L)'
;MRYNNSHIRFFFFFFQDDYYEYLSACRKKDSNILYTNNGTKCDKGIQVALGRFRNAVNETGWGIFEVETFNGVDEITQAFAAGLLEGILTRQLIKYHCRNTLEGMCNGKKEYCNKLFAYLSKNLNWIKHTVRKKREIDIYWKQVNLTFAQLTGMNHGYLKKTSTIYKPIISFELTPIYMIQLAGDLIDLRKIFGKNKSDASHCSGLVKLAPDNADLFIAHVTMSGYETMNRILKFYKFAFALFIIEKEKIPGYATSFSSYPGSLISLDDFILASSGLAIIETTINIFNRSLYDAIKPSGQLHCWIRSIIATKLANTAKQWMQIFARYNSGTYNNQWSIVDYKLFKPNEKLPTNNLLWVLEQTPYALFKHFN
;
A
#
# COMPACT_ATOMS: atom_id res chain seq x y z
N MET A 1 3.24 15.52 24.26
CA MET A 1 4.40 14.60 24.36
C MET A 1 5.62 15.29 23.78
N ARG A 2 6.72 15.46 24.52
CA ARG A 2 8.00 15.94 23.96
C ARG A 2 8.65 14.77 23.21
N TYR A 3 8.80 14.89 21.89
CA TYR A 3 9.47 13.90 21.05
C TYR A 3 10.99 13.95 21.27
N ASN A 4 11.49 13.23 22.28
CA ASN A 4 12.94 13.19 22.55
C ASN A 4 13.70 12.08 21.80
N ASN A 5 13.05 11.34 20.90
CA ASN A 5 13.73 10.43 19.96
C ASN A 5 13.08 10.59 18.58
N SER A 6 13.88 10.94 17.56
CA SER A 6 13.48 11.12 16.15
C SER A 6 13.00 9.84 15.44
N HIS A 7 12.47 8.87 16.19
CA HIS A 7 11.96 7.61 15.67
C HIS A 7 10.44 7.59 15.73
N ILE A 8 9.80 7.34 14.59
CA ILE A 8 8.38 7.02 14.52
C ILE A 8 8.19 5.71 15.31
N ARG A 9 7.56 5.81 16.49
CA ARG A 9 7.29 4.65 17.33
C ARG A 9 5.94 4.05 16.98
N PHE A 10 5.96 2.81 16.51
CA PHE A 10 4.76 2.03 16.24
C PHE A 10 4.48 1.07 17.39
N PHE A 11 3.39 1.30 18.12
CA PHE A 11 2.93 0.41 19.17
C PHE A 11 1.66 -0.30 18.70
N PHE A 12 1.68 -1.64 18.74
CA PHE A 12 0.45 -2.43 18.72
C PHE A 12 -0.03 -2.51 20.17
N PHE A 13 -1.21 -1.98 20.47
CA PHE A 13 -1.77 -2.09 21.82
C PHE A 13 -2.26 -3.51 22.04
N PHE A 14 -1.68 -4.21 23.02
CA PHE A 14 -2.05 -5.59 23.38
C PHE A 14 -3.24 -5.67 24.34
N PHE A 15 -3.71 -4.56 24.88
CA PHE A 15 -4.91 -4.53 25.69
C PHE A 15 -6.13 -4.69 24.79
N GLN A 16 -7.03 -5.60 25.19
CA GLN A 16 -8.31 -5.77 24.54
C GLN A 16 -9.16 -4.52 24.83
N ASP A 17 -9.66 -3.92 23.76
CA ASP A 17 -10.52 -2.75 23.79
C ASP A 17 -11.86 -3.15 23.16
N ASP A 18 -12.95 -2.93 23.89
CA ASP A 18 -14.30 -3.35 23.48
C ASP A 18 -14.78 -2.63 22.20
N TYR A 19 -14.14 -1.52 21.80
CA TYR A 19 -14.41 -0.86 20.53
C TYR A 19 -13.84 -1.59 19.31
N TYR A 20 -12.97 -2.58 19.50
CA TYR A 20 -12.30 -3.30 18.42
C TYR A 20 -12.80 -4.73 18.27
N GLU A 21 -13.09 -5.13 17.04
CA GLU A 21 -13.19 -6.53 16.66
C GLU A 21 -11.79 -7.10 16.47
N TYR A 22 -11.52 -8.28 17.04
CA TYR A 22 -10.24 -8.97 16.94
C TYR A 22 -10.39 -10.29 16.19
N LEU A 23 -9.47 -10.54 15.25
CA LEU A 23 -9.43 -11.79 14.51
C LEU A 23 -7.99 -12.26 14.35
N SER A 24 -7.75 -13.51 14.72
CA SER A 24 -6.45 -14.16 14.59
C SER A 24 -6.44 -15.12 13.40
N ALA A 25 -5.36 -15.11 12.62
CA ALA A 25 -5.08 -16.14 11.62
C ALA A 25 -4.15 -17.18 12.25
N CYS A 26 -4.64 -18.40 12.35
CA CYS A 26 -3.96 -19.54 12.94
C CYS A 26 -3.61 -20.54 11.84
N ARG A 27 -2.46 -21.20 11.93
CA ARG A 27 -2.11 -22.31 11.05
C ARG A 27 -2.47 -23.65 11.67
N LYS A 28 -2.80 -24.64 10.85
CA LYS A 28 -2.77 -26.03 11.30
C LYS A 28 -1.34 -26.41 11.68
N LYS A 29 -1.16 -27.23 12.73
CA LYS A 29 0.18 -27.72 13.12
C LYS A 29 0.90 -28.30 11.91
N ASP A 30 2.19 -27.95 11.78
CA ASP A 30 3.09 -28.41 10.72
C ASP A 30 2.57 -28.21 9.29
N SER A 31 1.69 -27.22 9.10
CA SER A 31 1.11 -26.87 7.81
C SER A 31 1.04 -25.35 7.65
N ASN A 32 1.00 -24.91 6.39
CA ASN A 32 0.70 -23.52 6.04
C ASN A 32 -0.80 -23.27 5.86
N ILE A 33 -1.65 -24.30 6.00
CA ILE A 33 -3.10 -24.14 5.93
C ILE A 33 -3.57 -23.28 7.12
N LEU A 34 -4.29 -22.21 6.82
CA LEU A 34 -4.81 -21.27 7.79
C LEU A 34 -6.28 -21.53 8.13
N TYR A 35 -6.67 -21.15 9.33
CA TYR A 35 -8.04 -20.91 9.75
C TYR A 35 -8.11 -19.63 10.58
N THR A 36 -9.30 -19.11 10.80
CA THR A 36 -9.49 -17.90 11.61
C THR A 36 -10.10 -18.24 12.96
N ASN A 37 -9.69 -17.51 14.00
CA ASN A 37 -10.24 -17.61 15.34
C ASN A 37 -10.63 -16.21 15.83
N ASN A 38 -11.83 -16.08 16.40
CA ASN A 38 -12.25 -14.84 17.03
C ASN A 38 -11.40 -14.57 18.27
N GLY A 39 -10.94 -13.33 18.43
CA GLY A 39 -10.08 -12.93 19.53
C GLY A 39 -8.60 -12.82 19.16
N THR A 40 -7.76 -12.68 20.19
CA THR A 40 -6.39 -12.17 20.07
C THR A 40 -5.31 -13.24 19.95
N LYS A 41 -5.65 -14.52 20.18
CA LYS A 41 -4.67 -15.60 20.28
C LYS A 41 -5.13 -16.87 19.54
N CYS A 42 -4.13 -17.57 19.02
CA CYS A 42 -4.22 -18.97 18.64
C CYS A 42 -3.54 -19.83 19.72
N ASP A 43 -3.54 -21.16 19.55
CA ASP A 43 -2.68 -22.02 20.36
C ASP A 43 -1.19 -21.64 20.17
N LYS A 44 -0.37 -22.03 21.14
CA LYS A 44 1.07 -21.71 21.14
C LYS A 44 1.75 -22.23 19.86
N GLY A 45 2.50 -21.35 19.20
CA GLY A 45 3.32 -21.70 18.04
C GLY A 45 2.58 -21.79 16.69
N ILE A 46 1.28 -21.50 16.67
CA ILE A 46 0.48 -21.53 15.43
C ILE A 46 -0.14 -20.19 15.03
N GLN A 47 0.07 -19.13 15.80
CA GLN A 47 -0.39 -17.79 15.42
C GLN A 47 0.46 -17.23 14.28
N VAL A 48 -0.19 -16.82 13.20
CA VAL A 48 0.45 -16.26 12.00
C VAL A 48 0.24 -14.76 11.90
N ALA A 49 -0.97 -14.29 12.20
CA ALA A 49 -1.29 -12.87 12.21
C ALA A 49 -2.40 -12.55 13.21
N LEU A 50 -2.42 -11.30 13.67
CA LEU A 50 -3.49 -10.71 14.49
C LEU A 50 -3.94 -9.43 13.81
N GLY A 51 -5.24 -9.36 13.52
CA GLY A 51 -5.90 -8.17 12.99
C GLY A 51 -6.86 -7.63 14.03
N ARG A 52 -6.98 -6.30 14.07
CA ARG A 52 -8.03 -5.61 14.80
C ARG A 52 -8.67 -4.52 13.95
N PHE A 53 -9.97 -4.33 14.12
CA PHE A 53 -10.71 -3.34 13.36
C PHE A 53 -11.74 -2.64 14.24
N ARG A 54 -11.77 -1.32 14.16
CA ARG A 54 -12.84 -0.49 14.70
C ARG A 54 -13.51 0.25 13.56
N ASN A 55 -14.80 0.01 13.37
CA ASN A 55 -15.60 0.77 12.42
C ASN A 55 -16.11 2.06 13.07
N ALA A 56 -15.28 3.10 13.14
CA ALA A 56 -15.65 4.40 13.73
C ALA A 56 -16.11 5.43 12.68
N VAL A 57 -16.62 4.98 11.53
CA VAL A 57 -16.94 5.86 10.39
C VAL A 57 -18.06 6.85 10.74
N ASN A 58 -19.06 6.44 11.51
CA ASN A 58 -20.17 7.32 11.89
C ASN A 58 -19.81 8.28 13.03
N GLU A 59 -18.82 7.94 13.85
CA GLU A 59 -18.37 8.76 14.98
C GLU A 59 -17.25 9.73 14.58
N THR A 60 -16.36 9.32 13.70
CA THR A 60 -15.11 10.06 13.38
C THR A 60 -14.87 10.27 11.89
N GLY A 61 -15.61 9.61 11.01
CA GLY A 61 -15.34 9.54 9.58
C GLY A 61 -14.33 8.45 9.19
N TRP A 62 -13.76 7.71 10.14
CA TRP A 62 -12.70 6.73 9.89
C TRP A 62 -13.01 5.34 10.45
N GLY A 63 -12.75 4.31 9.65
CA GLY A 63 -12.39 3.00 10.17
C GLY A 63 -10.92 2.99 10.63
N ILE A 64 -10.57 2.14 11.59
CA ILE A 64 -9.18 1.96 12.04
C ILE A 64 -8.86 0.49 11.95
N PHE A 65 -7.98 0.12 11.02
CA PHE A 65 -7.55 -1.26 10.81
C PHE A 65 -6.07 -1.42 11.12
N GLU A 66 -5.74 -2.43 11.91
CA GLU A 66 -4.36 -2.75 12.22
C GLU A 66 -4.12 -4.25 12.07
N VAL A 67 -2.96 -4.62 11.53
CA VAL A 67 -2.56 -6.03 11.44
C VAL A 67 -1.08 -6.21 11.69
N GLU A 68 -0.77 -7.19 12.54
CA GLU A 68 0.59 -7.65 12.81
C GLU A 68 0.74 -9.11 12.37
N THR A 69 1.83 -9.43 11.66
CA THR A 69 2.23 -10.81 11.36
C THR A 69 3.39 -11.25 12.23
N PHE A 70 3.47 -12.55 12.49
CA PHE A 70 4.46 -13.12 13.39
C PHE A 70 5.40 -14.09 12.67
N ASN A 71 6.60 -14.24 13.23
CA ASN A 71 7.58 -15.22 12.78
C ASN A 71 7.09 -16.66 13.02
N GLY A 72 7.73 -17.62 12.36
CA GLY A 72 7.45 -19.06 12.52
C GLY A 72 6.76 -19.72 11.31
N VAL A 73 6.43 -18.93 10.29
CA VAL A 73 5.99 -19.38 8.97
C VAL A 73 6.63 -18.55 7.86
N ASP A 74 6.56 -19.04 6.64
CA ASP A 74 7.04 -18.32 5.47
C ASP A 74 6.28 -17.01 5.23
N GLU A 75 6.93 -16.08 4.55
CA GLU A 75 6.41 -14.72 4.34
C GLU A 75 5.19 -14.66 3.42
N ILE A 76 5.01 -15.64 2.51
CA ILE A 76 3.80 -15.72 1.68
C ILE A 76 2.60 -16.01 2.58
N THR A 77 2.75 -16.95 3.51
CA THR A 77 1.73 -17.29 4.51
C THR A 77 1.43 -16.08 5.42
N GLN A 78 2.44 -15.36 5.87
CA GLN A 78 2.27 -14.10 6.64
C GLN A 78 1.50 -13.04 5.84
N ALA A 79 1.94 -12.73 4.62
CA ALA A 79 1.32 -11.73 3.75
C ALA A 79 -0.15 -12.08 3.45
N PHE A 80 -0.40 -13.33 3.07
CA PHE A 80 -1.75 -13.85 2.82
C PHE A 80 -2.62 -13.73 4.07
N ALA A 81 -2.11 -14.11 5.25
CA ALA A 81 -2.85 -14.00 6.50
C ALA A 81 -3.24 -12.55 6.82
N ALA A 82 -2.33 -11.60 6.64
CA ALA A 82 -2.63 -10.18 6.89
C ALA A 82 -3.76 -9.68 5.99
N GLY A 83 -3.69 -9.98 4.69
CA GLY A 83 -4.76 -9.64 3.75
C GLY A 83 -6.07 -10.34 4.10
N LEU A 84 -6.02 -11.64 4.45
CA LEU A 84 -7.19 -12.43 4.84
C LEU A 84 -7.95 -11.77 5.99
N LEU A 85 -7.24 -11.37 7.05
CA LEU A 85 -7.84 -10.73 8.21
C LEU A 85 -8.47 -9.38 7.84
N GLU A 86 -7.80 -8.56 7.03
CA GLU A 86 -8.37 -7.30 6.54
C GLU A 86 -9.65 -7.52 5.72
N GLY A 87 -9.61 -8.48 4.79
CA GLY A 87 -10.74 -8.79 3.93
C GLY A 87 -11.96 -9.28 4.71
N ILE A 88 -11.77 -9.94 5.85
CA ILE A 88 -12.85 -10.38 6.75
C ILE A 88 -13.34 -9.22 7.61
N LEU A 89 -12.43 -8.58 8.36
CA LEU A 89 -12.77 -7.54 9.34
C LEU A 89 -13.38 -6.30 8.68
N THR A 90 -12.88 -5.90 7.51
CA THR A 90 -13.33 -4.68 6.82
C THR A 90 -14.35 -4.98 5.70
N ARG A 91 -14.85 -6.22 5.60
CA ARG A 91 -15.70 -6.70 4.49
C ARG A 91 -16.85 -5.77 4.15
N GLN A 92 -17.54 -5.26 5.17
CA GLN A 92 -18.70 -4.39 5.00
C GLN A 92 -18.31 -3.05 4.34
N LEU A 93 -17.20 -2.45 4.77
CA LEU A 93 -16.70 -1.22 4.16
C LEU A 93 -16.12 -1.47 2.76
N ILE A 94 -15.47 -2.63 2.51
CA ILE A 94 -15.03 -3.02 1.16
C ILE A 94 -16.24 -3.09 0.22
N LYS A 95 -17.35 -3.70 0.67
CA LYS A 95 -18.59 -3.78 -0.11
C LYS A 95 -19.11 -2.38 -0.45
N TYR A 96 -19.19 -1.46 0.52
CA TYR A 96 -19.64 -0.09 0.26
C TYR A 96 -18.69 0.67 -0.67
N HIS A 97 -17.39 0.55 -0.48
CA HIS A 97 -16.41 1.21 -1.33
C HIS A 97 -16.47 0.70 -2.78
N CYS A 98 -16.55 -0.62 -2.99
CA CYS A 98 -16.77 -1.21 -4.32
C CYS A 98 -18.04 -0.68 -4.99
N ARG A 99 -19.15 -0.56 -4.25
CA ARG A 99 -20.40 0.01 -4.78
C ARG A 99 -20.22 1.47 -5.19
N ASN A 100 -19.54 2.25 -4.37
CA ASN A 100 -19.35 3.68 -4.63
C ASN A 100 -18.41 3.95 -5.81
N THR A 101 -17.34 3.18 -5.97
CA THR A 101 -16.24 3.54 -6.89
C THR A 101 -16.13 2.65 -8.12
N LEU A 102 -16.66 1.42 -8.07
CA LEU A 102 -16.54 0.44 -9.16
C LEU A 102 -17.89 0.07 -9.79
N GLU A 103 -18.98 0.05 -9.00
CA GLU A 103 -20.32 -0.24 -9.52
C GLU A 103 -20.70 0.82 -10.55
N GLY A 104 -21.02 0.36 -11.76
CA GLY A 104 -21.37 1.24 -12.88
C GLY A 104 -20.19 1.85 -13.64
N MET A 105 -18.93 1.57 -13.29
CA MET A 105 -17.75 2.08 -14.03
C MET A 105 -17.81 1.74 -15.54
N CYS A 106 -18.37 0.58 -15.89
CA CYS A 106 -18.51 0.11 -17.26
C CYS A 106 -19.90 0.38 -17.89
N ASN A 107 -20.84 1.03 -17.18
CA ASN A 107 -22.17 1.31 -17.71
C ASN A 107 -22.07 2.24 -18.93
N GLY A 108 -22.62 1.80 -20.07
CA GLY A 108 -22.52 2.52 -21.35
C GLY A 108 -21.09 2.65 -21.90
N LYS A 109 -20.10 1.94 -21.31
CA LYS A 109 -18.66 2.10 -21.61
C LYS A 109 -17.97 0.75 -21.82
N LYS A 110 -18.67 -0.21 -22.45
CA LYS A 110 -18.18 -1.57 -22.66
C LYS A 110 -16.87 -1.63 -23.43
N GLU A 111 -16.71 -0.81 -24.48
CA GLU A 111 -15.46 -0.77 -25.26
C GLU A 111 -14.26 -0.30 -24.43
N TYR A 112 -14.43 0.76 -23.65
CA TYR A 112 -13.42 1.26 -22.71
C TYR A 112 -12.98 0.15 -21.74
N CYS A 113 -13.94 -0.53 -21.09
CA CYS A 113 -13.63 -1.60 -20.15
C CYS A 113 -12.98 -2.82 -20.82
N ASN A 114 -13.39 -3.19 -22.05
CA ASN A 114 -12.75 -4.27 -22.80
C ASN A 114 -11.27 -3.96 -23.05
N LYS A 115 -10.94 -2.74 -23.51
CA LYS A 115 -9.55 -2.31 -23.74
C LYS A 115 -8.74 -2.27 -22.44
N LEU A 116 -9.31 -1.70 -21.38
CA LEU A 116 -8.70 -1.64 -20.06
C LEU A 116 -8.40 -3.05 -19.51
N PHE A 117 -9.38 -3.95 -19.51
CA PHE A 117 -9.20 -5.30 -18.95
C PHE A 117 -8.25 -6.14 -19.81
N ALA A 118 -8.20 -5.95 -21.12
CA ALA A 118 -7.19 -6.58 -21.98
C ALA A 118 -5.77 -6.11 -21.61
N TYR A 119 -5.58 -4.80 -21.42
CA TYR A 119 -4.31 -4.23 -20.96
C TYR A 119 -3.90 -4.78 -19.58
N LEU A 120 -4.80 -4.73 -18.60
CA LEU A 120 -4.52 -5.18 -17.23
C LEU A 120 -4.25 -6.69 -17.18
N SER A 121 -4.98 -7.50 -17.96
CA SER A 121 -4.73 -8.95 -18.06
C SER A 121 -3.34 -9.23 -18.61
N LYS A 122 -2.90 -8.50 -19.65
CA LYS A 122 -1.54 -8.64 -20.20
C LYS A 122 -0.47 -8.23 -19.18
N ASN A 123 -0.73 -7.17 -18.40
CA ASN A 123 0.16 -6.75 -17.34
C ASN A 123 0.27 -7.78 -16.20
N LEU A 124 -0.86 -8.24 -15.66
CA LEU A 124 -0.90 -9.29 -14.63
C LEU A 124 -0.21 -10.57 -15.09
N ASN A 125 -0.41 -10.98 -16.34
CA ASN A 125 0.29 -12.12 -16.92
C ASN A 125 1.80 -11.87 -16.95
N TRP A 126 2.27 -10.71 -17.42
CA TRP A 126 3.70 -10.39 -17.40
C TRP A 126 4.29 -10.39 -15.98
N ILE A 127 3.57 -9.82 -15.00
CA ILE A 127 3.98 -9.82 -13.59
C ILE A 127 4.11 -11.26 -13.09
N LYS A 128 3.09 -12.10 -13.29
CA LYS A 128 3.08 -13.51 -12.90
C LYS A 128 4.29 -14.28 -13.45
N HIS A 129 4.59 -14.11 -14.73
CA HIS A 129 5.76 -14.75 -15.36
C HIS A 129 7.08 -14.23 -14.79
N THR A 130 7.17 -12.94 -14.50
CA THR A 130 8.40 -12.32 -13.99
C THR A 130 8.66 -12.69 -12.52
N VAL A 131 7.62 -12.70 -11.68
CA VAL A 131 7.67 -13.18 -10.29
C VAL A 131 8.21 -14.62 -10.23
N ARG A 132 7.68 -15.52 -11.05
CA ARG A 132 8.14 -16.92 -11.11
C ARG A 132 9.64 -17.06 -11.40
N LYS A 133 10.20 -16.17 -12.22
CA LYS A 133 11.61 -16.18 -12.62
C LYS A 133 12.54 -15.46 -11.65
N LYS A 134 12.06 -14.41 -10.96
CA LYS A 134 12.94 -13.45 -10.26
C LYS A 134 12.76 -13.37 -8.75
N ARG A 135 11.67 -13.90 -8.18
CA ARG A 135 11.35 -13.72 -6.74
C ARG A 135 12.42 -14.29 -5.78
N GLU A 136 13.22 -15.25 -6.22
CA GLU A 136 14.26 -15.91 -5.39
C GLU A 136 15.61 -15.21 -5.48
N ILE A 137 15.86 -14.41 -6.52
CA ILE A 137 17.16 -13.75 -6.78
C ILE A 137 17.11 -12.22 -6.72
N ASP A 138 15.91 -11.62 -6.80
CA ASP A 138 15.72 -10.17 -6.74
C ASP A 138 14.73 -9.83 -5.63
N ILE A 139 15.22 -9.17 -4.58
CA ILE A 139 14.42 -8.75 -3.42
C ILE A 139 13.23 -7.87 -3.80
N TYR A 140 13.34 -7.10 -4.88
CA TYR A 140 12.23 -6.30 -5.40
C TYR A 140 11.09 -7.21 -5.86
N TRP A 141 11.39 -8.25 -6.63
CA TRP A 141 10.40 -9.21 -7.11
C TRP A 141 9.91 -10.15 -6.02
N LYS A 142 10.71 -10.41 -4.98
CA LYS A 142 10.24 -11.01 -3.72
C LYS A 142 9.13 -10.16 -3.11
N GLN A 143 9.31 -8.84 -3.00
CA GLN A 143 8.28 -7.93 -2.47
C GLN A 143 7.05 -7.79 -3.39
N VAL A 144 7.22 -7.84 -4.71
CA VAL A 144 6.07 -7.96 -5.65
C VAL A 144 5.26 -9.22 -5.31
N ASN A 145 5.93 -10.36 -5.14
CA ASN A 145 5.29 -11.63 -4.81
C ASN A 145 4.50 -11.56 -3.49
N LEU A 146 5.09 -10.98 -2.45
CA LEU A 146 4.44 -10.80 -1.14
C LEU A 146 3.25 -9.84 -1.21
N THR A 147 3.35 -8.78 -2.01
CA THR A 147 2.26 -7.82 -2.21
C THR A 147 1.04 -8.50 -2.85
N PHE A 148 1.24 -9.35 -3.86
CA PHE A 148 0.14 -10.13 -4.44
C PHE A 148 -0.36 -11.25 -3.51
N ALA A 149 0.48 -11.82 -2.66
CA ALA A 149 0.05 -12.76 -1.63
C ALA A 149 -0.94 -12.09 -0.65
N GLN A 150 -0.62 -10.87 -0.19
CA GLN A 150 -1.52 -10.08 0.65
C GLN A 150 -2.83 -9.74 -0.06
N LEU A 151 -2.77 -9.29 -1.32
CA LEU A 151 -3.96 -9.01 -2.11
C LEU A 151 -4.84 -10.26 -2.30
N THR A 152 -4.23 -11.43 -2.53
CA THR A 152 -4.94 -12.70 -2.68
C THR A 152 -5.64 -13.09 -1.37
N GLY A 153 -4.96 -12.94 -0.23
CA GLY A 153 -5.54 -13.14 1.09
C GLY A 153 -6.77 -12.25 1.30
N MET A 154 -6.67 -10.96 0.96
CA MET A 154 -7.78 -10.02 1.07
C MET A 154 -8.98 -10.41 0.20
N ASN A 155 -8.74 -10.83 -1.04
CA ASN A 155 -9.80 -11.39 -1.87
C ASN A 155 -10.47 -12.61 -1.23
N HIS A 156 -9.69 -13.53 -0.66
CA HIS A 156 -10.25 -14.69 0.04
C HIS A 156 -11.03 -14.33 1.30
N GLY A 157 -10.61 -13.30 2.04
CA GLY A 157 -11.32 -12.83 3.23
C GLY A 157 -12.60 -12.08 2.91
N TYR A 158 -12.58 -11.30 1.84
CA TYR A 158 -13.75 -10.58 1.33
C TYR A 158 -14.81 -11.54 0.79
N LEU A 159 -14.41 -12.51 -0.02
CA LEU A 159 -15.31 -13.54 -0.53
C LEU A 159 -15.78 -14.43 0.63
N LYS A 160 -17.04 -14.30 1.04
CA LYS A 160 -17.63 -15.14 2.09
C LYS A 160 -17.70 -16.59 1.59
N LYS A 161 -16.68 -17.39 1.92
CA LYS A 161 -16.64 -18.84 1.65
C LYS A 161 -17.32 -19.60 2.79
N THR A 162 -17.90 -20.75 2.48
CA THR A 162 -18.47 -21.69 3.46
C THR A 162 -17.40 -22.30 4.37
N SER A 163 -16.20 -22.51 3.82
CA SER A 163 -15.05 -23.01 4.57
C SER A 163 -14.31 -21.90 5.31
N THR A 164 -13.98 -22.16 6.57
CA THR A 164 -13.07 -21.36 7.40
C THR A 164 -11.60 -21.77 7.23
N ILE A 165 -11.31 -22.70 6.31
CA ILE A 165 -9.96 -23.17 5.98
C ILE A 165 -9.46 -22.49 4.71
N TYR A 166 -8.26 -21.93 4.79
CA TYR A 166 -7.63 -21.17 3.72
C TYR A 166 -6.24 -21.72 3.41
N LYS A 167 -5.96 -22.00 2.14
CA LYS A 167 -4.62 -22.34 1.67
C LYS A 167 -3.94 -21.07 1.17
N PRO A 168 -2.80 -20.64 1.74
CA PRO A 168 -2.02 -19.54 1.20
C PRO A 168 -1.60 -19.85 -0.24
N ILE A 169 -2.11 -19.04 -1.16
CA ILE A 169 -1.79 -19.07 -2.59
C ILE A 169 -1.62 -17.64 -3.07
N ILE A 170 -1.08 -17.49 -4.27
CA ILE A 170 -0.92 -16.18 -4.91
C ILE A 170 -1.67 -16.24 -6.24
N SER A 171 -2.64 -15.36 -6.41
CA SER A 171 -3.36 -15.17 -7.67
C SER A 171 -2.99 -13.81 -8.29
N PHE A 172 -3.08 -13.76 -9.62
CA PHE A 172 -2.84 -12.56 -10.42
C PHE A 172 -4.08 -12.38 -11.31
N GLU A 173 -5.18 -11.98 -10.68
CA GLU A 173 -6.52 -11.98 -11.28
C GLU A 173 -7.14 -10.59 -11.23
N LEU A 174 -7.98 -10.30 -12.22
CA LEU A 174 -8.82 -9.10 -12.21
C LEU A 174 -9.99 -9.30 -11.25
N THR A 175 -9.81 -8.88 -10.01
CA THR A 175 -10.88 -8.85 -8.99
C THR A 175 -11.32 -7.41 -8.71
N PRO A 176 -12.51 -7.19 -8.14
CA PRO A 176 -12.91 -5.85 -7.69
C PRO A 176 -11.88 -5.20 -6.74
N ILE A 177 -11.28 -5.98 -5.84
CA ILE A 177 -10.25 -5.46 -4.92
C ILE A 177 -8.95 -5.13 -5.67
N TYR A 178 -8.57 -5.89 -6.69
CA TYR A 178 -7.46 -5.50 -7.56
C TYR A 178 -7.75 -4.16 -8.27
N MET A 179 -8.99 -3.95 -8.73
CA MET A 179 -9.40 -2.68 -9.35
C MET A 179 -9.33 -1.49 -8.38
N ILE A 180 -9.59 -1.69 -7.08
CA ILE A 180 -9.41 -0.64 -6.06
C ILE A 180 -7.94 -0.19 -6.00
N GLN A 181 -6.97 -1.11 -6.10
CA GLN A 181 -5.55 -0.75 -6.05
C GLN A 181 -5.14 0.21 -7.17
N LEU A 182 -5.83 0.12 -8.30
CA LEU A 182 -5.54 0.90 -9.50
C LEU A 182 -6.19 2.29 -9.48
N ALA A 183 -6.86 2.73 -8.40
CA ALA A 183 -7.62 3.98 -8.42
C ALA A 183 -6.79 5.19 -8.90
N GLY A 184 -5.55 5.33 -8.44
CA GLY A 184 -4.62 6.35 -8.94
C GLY A 184 -4.18 6.10 -10.39
N ASP A 185 -3.80 4.86 -10.73
CA ASP A 185 -3.39 4.50 -12.10
C ASP A 185 -4.51 4.70 -13.13
N LEU A 186 -5.77 4.53 -12.71
CA LEU A 186 -6.95 4.73 -13.54
C LEU A 186 -7.11 6.17 -14.00
N ILE A 187 -6.53 7.18 -13.32
CA ILE A 187 -6.54 8.58 -13.78
C ILE A 187 -5.94 8.71 -15.18
N ASP A 188 -4.82 8.02 -15.42
CA ASP A 188 -4.14 8.02 -16.72
C ASP A 188 -4.73 6.96 -17.67
N LEU A 189 -4.96 5.73 -17.19
CA LEU A 189 -5.51 4.65 -18.04
C LEU A 189 -6.90 5.00 -18.60
N ARG A 190 -7.72 5.78 -17.87
CA ARG A 190 -8.99 6.32 -18.35
C ARG A 190 -8.80 7.22 -19.57
N LYS A 191 -7.79 8.09 -19.57
CA LYS A 191 -7.49 8.99 -20.69
C LYS A 191 -7.04 8.22 -21.93
N ILE A 192 -6.24 7.16 -21.75
CA ILE A 192 -5.73 6.32 -22.83
C ILE A 192 -6.85 5.51 -23.51
N PHE A 193 -7.74 4.89 -22.72
CA PHE A 193 -8.74 3.96 -23.25
C PHE A 193 -10.10 4.61 -23.58
N GLY A 194 -10.22 5.94 -23.55
CA GLY A 194 -11.35 6.66 -24.15
C GLY A 194 -12.27 7.45 -23.23
N LYS A 195 -11.90 7.73 -21.96
CA LYS A 195 -12.62 8.69 -21.12
C LYS A 195 -11.96 10.07 -21.25
N ASN A 196 -12.66 11.03 -21.88
CA ASN A 196 -12.13 12.37 -22.13
C ASN A 196 -12.20 13.34 -20.95
N LYS A 197 -12.98 13.05 -19.89
CA LYS A 197 -13.08 13.93 -18.73
C LYS A 197 -11.90 13.73 -17.78
N SER A 198 -11.24 14.83 -17.40
CA SER A 198 -10.40 14.87 -16.20
C SER A 198 -11.30 14.79 -14.98
N ASP A 199 -11.15 13.75 -14.17
CA ASP A 199 -11.68 13.81 -12.82
C ASP A 199 -10.78 14.82 -12.08
N ALA A 200 -11.35 15.92 -11.55
CA ALA A 200 -10.59 16.95 -10.85
C ALA A 200 -10.20 16.42 -9.46
N SER A 201 -9.11 15.67 -9.38
CA SER A 201 -8.43 15.41 -8.12
C SER A 201 -7.35 16.47 -7.92
N HIS A 202 -7.27 16.99 -6.70
CA HIS A 202 -6.24 17.92 -6.29
C HIS A 202 -5.58 17.39 -5.02
N CYS A 203 -4.25 17.42 -5.00
CA CYS A 203 -3.48 17.15 -3.80
C CYS A 203 -2.65 18.40 -3.47
N SER A 204 -2.40 18.62 -2.18
CA SER A 204 -1.47 19.64 -1.70
C SER A 204 -0.55 19.01 -0.66
N GLY A 205 0.76 19.24 -0.82
CA GLY A 205 1.78 18.78 0.12
C GLY A 205 2.53 19.96 0.72
N LEU A 206 2.93 19.84 1.98
CA LEU A 206 3.74 20.82 2.69
C LEU A 206 4.86 20.10 3.45
N VAL A 207 6.08 20.56 3.28
CA VAL A 207 7.22 20.25 4.15
C VAL A 207 7.77 21.58 4.65
N LYS A 208 7.72 21.83 5.95
CA LYS A 208 8.06 23.15 6.52
C LYS A 208 8.83 23.02 7.83
N LEU A 209 9.94 23.73 7.92
CA LEU A 209 10.66 23.92 9.18
C LEU A 209 9.97 24.98 10.05
N ALA A 210 9.90 24.71 11.34
CA ALA A 210 9.59 25.72 12.34
C ALA A 210 10.75 26.74 12.45
N PRO A 211 10.53 27.93 13.04
CA PRO A 211 11.62 28.84 13.40
C PRO A 211 12.74 28.10 14.15
N ASP A 212 13.99 28.48 13.86
CA ASP A 212 15.18 27.92 14.49
C ASP A 212 15.32 26.39 14.40
N ASN A 213 14.70 25.76 13.39
CA ASN A 213 14.61 24.31 13.23
C ASN A 213 14.00 23.59 14.45
N ALA A 214 13.13 24.26 15.21
CA ALA A 214 12.53 23.69 16.42
C ALA A 214 11.67 22.44 16.12
N ASP A 215 11.13 22.33 14.91
CA ASP A 215 10.37 21.18 14.43
C ASP A 215 10.39 21.11 12.89
N LEU A 216 10.02 19.96 12.33
CA LEU A 216 9.84 19.72 10.91
C LEU A 216 8.43 19.17 10.67
N PHE A 217 7.59 20.00 10.06
CA PHE A 217 6.21 19.64 9.76
C PHE A 217 6.10 19.03 8.37
N ILE A 218 5.32 17.95 8.28
CA ILE A 218 4.80 17.40 7.03
C ILE A 218 3.28 17.43 7.08
N ALA A 219 2.65 17.92 6.02
CA ALA A 219 1.21 17.89 5.87
C ALA A 219 0.83 17.53 4.44
N HIS A 220 -0.32 16.91 4.30
CA HIS A 220 -0.86 16.51 3.01
C HIS A 220 -2.38 16.59 3.03
N VAL A 221 -2.96 17.00 1.91
CA VAL A 221 -4.40 17.07 1.71
C VAL A 221 -4.72 16.47 0.34
N THR A 222 -5.62 15.49 0.33
CA THR A 222 -6.25 14.98 -0.90
C THR A 222 -7.68 15.46 -0.99
N MET A 223 -8.04 16.02 -2.13
CA MET A 223 -9.41 16.35 -2.51
C MET A 223 -9.91 15.33 -3.55
N SER A 224 -11.02 14.68 -3.23
CA SER A 224 -11.65 13.67 -4.07
C SER A 224 -13.18 13.73 -3.95
N GLY A 225 -13.87 12.95 -4.78
CA GLY A 225 -15.33 12.88 -4.79
C GLY A 225 -15.90 12.23 -3.52
N TYR A 226 -17.13 12.62 -3.16
CA TYR A 226 -17.84 12.13 -1.97
C TYR A 226 -17.98 10.60 -1.93
N GLU A 227 -18.04 9.95 -3.10
CA GLU A 227 -18.08 8.49 -3.23
C GLU A 227 -16.89 7.78 -2.57
N THR A 228 -15.77 8.49 -2.40
CA THR A 228 -14.54 7.96 -1.78
C THR A 228 -14.48 8.14 -0.26
N MET A 229 -15.47 8.79 0.36
CA MET A 229 -15.45 9.16 1.79
C MET A 229 -15.66 8.00 2.79
N ASN A 230 -15.70 6.75 2.33
CA ASN A 230 -15.48 5.60 3.20
C ASN A 230 -13.97 5.45 3.43
N ARG A 231 -13.47 5.89 4.59
CA ARG A 231 -12.03 5.96 4.88
C ARG A 231 -11.61 4.96 5.95
N ILE A 232 -10.38 4.45 5.83
CA ILE A 232 -9.75 3.59 6.84
C ILE A 232 -8.33 4.08 7.10
N LEU A 233 -7.99 4.39 8.35
CA LEU A 233 -6.61 4.55 8.78
C LEU A 233 -6.01 3.16 8.97
N LYS A 234 -4.89 2.88 8.31
CA LYS A 234 -4.28 1.55 8.32
C LYS A 234 -2.94 1.55 9.00
N PHE A 235 -2.72 0.53 9.82
CA PHE A 235 -1.43 0.19 10.38
C PHE A 235 -1.04 -1.25 10.02
N TYR A 236 0.00 -1.43 9.23
CA TYR A 236 0.55 -2.74 8.90
C TYR A 236 1.87 -2.96 9.62
N LYS A 237 2.08 -4.15 10.17
CA LYS A 237 3.35 -4.57 10.78
C LYS A 237 3.68 -6.00 10.39
N PHE A 238 4.70 -6.17 9.56
CA PHE A 238 5.11 -7.47 9.06
C PHE A 238 6.37 -7.97 9.75
N ALA A 239 6.46 -9.28 9.97
CA ALA A 239 7.68 -9.95 10.42
C ALA A 239 8.55 -10.43 9.24
N PHE A 240 8.51 -9.74 8.11
CA PHE A 240 9.31 -10.06 6.92
C PHE A 240 10.81 -9.83 7.17
N ALA A 241 11.63 -10.75 6.66
CA ALA A 241 13.07 -10.65 6.69
C ALA A 241 13.60 -10.04 5.38
N LEU A 242 14.55 -9.11 5.51
CA LEU A 242 15.29 -8.51 4.41
C LEU A 242 16.11 -9.58 3.69
N PHE A 243 16.91 -10.32 4.44
CA PHE A 243 17.69 -11.46 3.96
C PHE A 243 17.27 -12.75 4.68
N ILE A 244 17.27 -13.87 3.95
CA ILE A 244 16.92 -15.19 4.51
C ILE A 244 17.90 -15.58 5.63
N ILE A 245 19.17 -15.22 5.48
CA ILE A 245 20.26 -15.65 6.36
C ILE A 245 20.34 -14.78 7.63
N GLU A 246 20.30 -13.46 7.48
CA GLU A 246 20.60 -12.53 8.58
C GLU A 246 19.39 -12.21 9.49
N LYS A 247 18.17 -12.62 9.10
CA LYS A 247 16.90 -12.33 9.82
C LYS A 247 16.69 -10.84 10.15
N GLU A 248 17.44 -9.94 9.53
CA GLU A 248 17.23 -8.50 9.64
C GLU A 248 15.85 -8.17 9.06
N LYS A 249 15.08 -7.31 9.73
CA LYS A 249 13.76 -6.90 9.23
C LYS A 249 13.93 -5.98 8.04
N ILE A 250 12.98 -6.01 7.11
CA ILE A 250 12.88 -4.94 6.09
C ILE A 250 12.75 -3.57 6.79
N PRO A 251 13.38 -2.48 6.29
CA PRO A 251 13.35 -1.18 6.97
C PRO A 251 11.93 -0.65 7.24
N GLY A 252 11.04 -0.77 6.26
CA GLY A 252 9.62 -0.42 6.35
C GLY A 252 8.73 -1.57 6.77
N TYR A 253 9.16 -2.37 7.77
CA TYR A 253 8.37 -3.49 8.28
C TYR A 253 7.04 -3.05 8.91
N ALA A 254 6.96 -1.81 9.41
CA ALA A 254 5.71 -1.22 9.86
C ALA A 254 5.39 0.08 9.14
N THR A 255 4.13 0.27 8.76
CA THR A 255 3.63 1.48 8.07
C THR A 255 2.29 1.93 8.63
N SER A 256 2.11 3.24 8.78
CA SER A 256 0.82 3.88 9.08
C SER A 256 0.48 4.85 7.97
N PHE A 257 -0.76 4.80 7.48
CA PHE A 257 -1.17 5.62 6.35
C PHE A 257 -2.69 5.78 6.27
N SER A 258 -3.14 6.90 5.71
CA SER A 258 -4.55 7.10 5.36
C SER A 258 -4.89 6.20 4.18
N SER A 259 -6.06 5.57 4.19
CA SER A 259 -6.41 4.60 3.17
C SER A 259 -7.92 4.48 3.00
N TYR A 260 -8.29 3.51 2.19
CA TYR A 260 -9.64 3.21 1.74
C TYR A 260 -9.89 1.72 1.95
N PRO A 261 -11.16 1.31 2.16
CA PRO A 261 -11.51 -0.10 2.27
C PRO A 261 -11.01 -0.89 1.06
N GLY A 262 -10.27 -1.96 1.32
CA GLY A 262 -9.73 -2.82 0.28
C GLY A 262 -8.45 -2.33 -0.39
N SER A 263 -7.98 -1.10 -0.15
CA SER A 263 -6.71 -0.60 -0.71
C SER A 263 -5.49 -1.00 0.14
N LEU A 264 -4.50 -1.67 -0.44
CA LEU A 264 -3.23 -1.98 0.24
C LEU A 264 -2.31 -0.76 0.34
N ILE A 265 -2.64 0.32 -0.36
CA ILE A 265 -1.88 1.56 -0.42
C ILE A 265 -2.65 2.73 0.18
N SER A 266 -1.92 3.80 0.47
CA SER A 266 -2.50 5.13 0.60
C SER A 266 -2.82 5.65 -0.78
N LEU A 267 -4.10 5.77 -1.15
CA LEU A 267 -4.48 6.49 -2.38
C LEU A 267 -4.44 8.02 -2.18
N ASP A 268 -4.19 8.47 -0.95
CA ASP A 268 -3.78 9.84 -0.64
C ASP A 268 -2.26 9.97 -0.65
N ASP A 269 -1.55 8.85 -0.69
CA ASP A 269 -0.10 8.75 -0.63
C ASP A 269 0.59 9.48 0.54
N PHE A 270 -0.11 9.73 1.67
CA PHE A 270 0.49 10.08 2.96
C PHE A 270 0.87 8.82 3.76
N ILE A 271 2.17 8.56 3.93
CA ILE A 271 2.68 7.33 4.57
C ILE A 271 3.78 7.65 5.58
N LEU A 272 3.69 7.04 6.75
CA LEU A 272 4.74 6.99 7.76
C LEU A 272 5.28 5.56 7.86
N ALA A 273 6.59 5.38 7.80
CA ALA A 273 7.25 4.07 7.81
C ALA A 273 8.23 3.90 8.97
N SER A 274 8.43 2.66 9.43
CA SER A 274 9.36 2.31 10.52
C SER A 274 10.82 2.61 10.21
N SER A 275 11.14 2.79 8.93
CA SER A 275 12.44 3.31 8.49
C SER A 275 12.65 4.79 8.85
N GLY A 276 11.68 5.45 9.49
CA GLY A 276 11.73 6.88 9.81
C GLY A 276 11.47 7.79 8.61
N LEU A 277 10.94 7.22 7.52
CA LEU A 277 10.55 7.98 6.34
C LEU A 277 9.10 8.43 6.46
N ALA A 278 8.86 9.69 6.09
CA ALA A 278 7.53 10.18 5.77
C ALA A 278 7.46 10.48 4.27
N ILE A 279 6.47 9.91 3.61
CA ILE A 279 6.30 9.94 2.16
C ILE A 279 4.97 10.61 1.88
N ILE A 280 5.00 11.63 1.02
CA ILE A 280 3.82 12.30 0.47
C ILE A 280 3.98 12.45 -1.03
N GLU A 281 2.90 12.66 -1.76
CA GLU A 281 2.94 13.04 -3.17
C GLU A 281 1.94 14.12 -3.52
N THR A 282 2.10 14.72 -4.69
CA THR A 282 1.04 15.49 -5.34
C THR A 282 0.94 15.11 -6.81
N THR A 283 -0.28 14.93 -7.30
CA THR A 283 -0.52 14.47 -8.68
C THR A 283 -0.06 15.50 -9.72
N ILE A 284 0.73 15.04 -10.68
CA ILE A 284 1.12 15.77 -11.90
C ILE A 284 0.15 15.37 -13.01
N ASN A 285 -0.71 16.31 -13.41
CA ASN A 285 -1.60 16.09 -14.54
C ASN A 285 -0.83 16.11 -15.86
N ILE A 286 -0.87 15.00 -16.59
CA ILE A 286 -0.32 14.92 -17.94
C ILE A 286 -1.34 15.46 -18.95
N PHE A 287 -1.00 16.59 -19.56
CA PHE A 287 -1.81 17.23 -20.60
C PHE A 287 -1.37 16.84 -22.02
N ASN A 288 -0.06 16.61 -22.21
CA ASN A 288 0.45 16.10 -23.49
C ASN A 288 0.16 14.59 -23.60
N ARG A 289 -0.93 14.24 -24.28
CA ARG A 289 -1.38 12.85 -24.42
C ARG A 289 -0.41 11.98 -25.21
N SER A 290 0.42 12.54 -26.09
CA SER A 290 1.43 11.77 -26.84
C SER A 290 2.46 11.11 -25.92
N LEU A 291 2.66 11.63 -24.70
CA LEU A 291 3.55 10.99 -23.72
C LEU A 291 3.04 9.61 -23.27
N TYR A 292 1.73 9.34 -23.37
CA TYR A 292 1.16 8.04 -23.00
C TYR A 292 1.56 6.89 -23.94
N ASP A 293 2.15 7.17 -25.10
CA ASP A 293 2.72 6.14 -26.00
C ASP A 293 3.84 5.33 -25.31
N ALA A 294 4.45 5.88 -24.25
CA ALA A 294 5.43 5.18 -23.42
C ALA A 294 4.82 4.08 -22.52
N ILE A 295 3.50 4.07 -22.31
CA ILE A 295 2.82 3.13 -21.42
C ILE A 295 2.64 1.79 -22.12
N LYS A 296 3.12 0.73 -21.47
CA LYS A 296 3.16 -0.63 -21.99
C LYS A 296 2.67 -1.62 -20.93
N PRO A 297 1.89 -2.65 -21.31
CA PRO A 297 1.43 -3.65 -20.35
C PRO A 297 2.57 -4.56 -19.85
N SER A 298 3.69 -4.67 -20.57
CA SER A 298 4.83 -5.50 -20.17
C SER A 298 6.05 -4.64 -19.88
N GLY A 299 6.85 -5.05 -18.91
CA GLY A 299 8.06 -4.31 -18.49
C GLY A 299 7.79 -3.22 -17.44
N GLN A 300 6.53 -3.03 -17.04
CA GLN A 300 6.09 -1.90 -16.21
C GLN A 300 5.21 -2.37 -15.05
N LEU A 301 5.38 -1.76 -13.89
CA LEU A 301 4.58 -2.01 -12.69
C LEU A 301 3.81 -0.74 -12.31
N HIS A 302 2.50 -0.89 -12.15
CA HIS A 302 1.62 0.20 -11.68
C HIS A 302 2.11 0.84 -10.39
N CYS A 303 1.79 2.11 -10.19
CA CYS A 303 2.32 2.94 -9.12
C CYS A 303 2.11 2.32 -7.73
N TRP A 304 0.91 1.77 -7.49
CA TRP A 304 0.57 1.13 -6.22
C TRP A 304 1.52 -0.01 -5.81
N ILE A 305 2.06 -0.77 -6.77
CA ILE A 305 3.02 -1.84 -6.50
C ILE A 305 4.38 -1.22 -6.14
N ARG A 306 4.80 -0.22 -6.90
CA ARG A 306 6.10 0.43 -6.75
C ARG A 306 6.21 1.20 -5.43
N SER A 307 5.14 1.90 -5.02
CA SER A 307 5.11 2.65 -3.76
C SER A 307 5.18 1.74 -2.53
N ILE A 308 4.47 0.60 -2.53
CA ILE A 308 4.60 -0.42 -1.47
C ILE A 308 6.04 -0.91 -1.36
N ILE A 309 6.64 -1.31 -2.48
CA ILE A 309 7.97 -1.93 -2.48
C ILE A 309 9.04 -0.93 -2.04
N ALA A 310 8.99 0.31 -2.56
CA ALA A 310 9.89 1.38 -2.15
C ALA A 310 9.78 1.65 -0.64
N THR A 311 8.57 1.75 -0.11
CA THR A 311 8.32 2.01 1.31
C THR A 311 8.82 0.87 2.20
N LYS A 312 8.63 -0.38 1.78
CA LYS A 312 9.09 -1.56 2.54
C LYS A 312 10.62 -1.67 2.58
N LEU A 313 11.30 -1.40 1.46
CA LEU A 313 12.72 -1.68 1.29
C LEU A 313 13.64 -0.50 1.58
N ALA A 314 13.16 0.74 1.51
CA ALA A 314 14.01 1.92 1.67
C ALA A 314 14.29 2.25 3.13
N ASN A 315 15.57 2.44 3.45
CA ASN A 315 16.01 2.97 4.73
C ASN A 315 16.27 4.49 4.69
N THR A 316 16.50 5.06 3.50
CA THR A 316 16.71 6.50 3.29
C THR A 316 15.79 7.06 2.21
N ALA A 317 15.57 8.37 2.23
CA ALA A 317 14.79 9.08 1.21
C ALA A 317 15.35 8.84 -0.21
N LYS A 318 16.68 8.88 -0.38
CA LYS A 318 17.36 8.56 -1.65
C LYS A 318 17.08 7.13 -2.13
N GLN A 319 17.17 6.15 -1.23
CA GLN A 319 16.91 4.75 -1.58
C GLN A 319 15.45 4.56 -2.01
N TRP A 320 14.51 5.22 -1.34
CA TRP A 320 13.09 5.19 -1.72
C TRP A 320 12.92 5.60 -3.19
N MET A 321 13.59 6.68 -3.60
CA MET A 321 13.55 7.14 -5.00
C MET A 321 14.21 6.21 -5.99
N GLN A 322 15.35 5.60 -5.62
CA GLN A 322 16.03 4.64 -6.47
C GLN A 322 15.19 3.37 -6.68
N ILE A 323 14.49 2.91 -5.64
CA ILE A 323 13.64 1.72 -5.70
C ILE A 323 12.35 2.03 -6.47
N PHE A 324 11.68 3.14 -6.17
CA PHE A 324 10.43 3.55 -6.83
C PHE A 324 10.59 3.81 -8.34
N ALA A 325 11.77 4.29 -8.76
CA ALA A 325 12.08 4.55 -10.17
C ALA A 325 12.17 3.28 -11.05
N ARG A 326 12.24 2.08 -10.45
CA ARG A 326 12.26 0.82 -11.19
C ARG A 326 10.88 0.53 -11.79
N TYR A 327 10.85 0.04 -13.03
CA TYR A 327 9.62 -0.40 -13.73
C TYR A 327 8.53 0.68 -13.87
N ASN A 328 8.92 1.93 -14.16
CA ASN A 328 7.99 3.04 -14.37
C ASN A 328 6.80 2.64 -15.25
N SER A 329 5.58 2.73 -14.72
CA SER A 329 4.35 2.50 -15.49
C SER A 329 3.90 3.71 -16.28
N GLY A 330 4.38 4.90 -15.92
CA GLY A 330 3.87 6.12 -16.51
C GLY A 330 2.42 6.44 -16.15
N THR A 331 1.87 5.76 -15.15
CA THR A 331 0.52 5.93 -14.62
C THR A 331 0.59 6.39 -13.17
N TYR A 332 -0.44 7.11 -12.74
CA TYR A 332 -0.50 7.83 -11.48
C TYR A 332 0.75 8.70 -11.30
N ASN A 333 0.90 9.64 -12.25
CA ASN A 333 2.08 10.49 -12.35
C ASN A 333 2.06 11.55 -11.25
N ASN A 334 3.07 11.54 -10.39
CA ASN A 334 3.08 12.33 -9.16
C ASN A 334 4.46 12.94 -8.92
N GLN A 335 4.50 14.04 -8.17
CA GLN A 335 5.68 14.52 -7.47
C GLN A 335 5.70 13.91 -6.07
N TRP A 336 6.64 13.02 -5.80
CA TRP A 336 6.88 12.43 -4.49
C TRP A 336 7.85 13.28 -3.69
N SER A 337 7.55 13.54 -2.42
CA SER A 337 8.43 14.17 -1.45
C SER A 337 8.66 13.23 -0.27
N ILE A 338 9.92 12.88 -0.02
CA ILE A 338 10.31 11.90 1.00
C ILE A 338 11.20 12.59 2.02
N VAL A 339 10.69 12.71 3.24
CA VAL A 339 11.41 13.25 4.39
C VAL A 339 12.02 12.09 5.19
N ASP A 340 13.31 12.18 5.48
CA ASP A 340 14.00 11.27 6.40
C ASP A 340 14.08 11.89 7.81
N TYR A 341 13.06 11.61 8.64
CA TYR A 341 12.98 12.16 10.00
C TYR A 341 14.12 11.70 10.91
N LYS A 342 14.83 10.60 10.57
CA LYS A 342 16.00 10.17 11.36
C LYS A 342 17.13 11.19 11.32
N LEU A 343 17.20 11.97 10.24
CA LEU A 343 18.23 12.98 10.02
C LEU A 343 17.85 14.35 10.61
N PHE A 344 16.61 14.53 11.03
CA PHE A 344 16.14 15.77 11.67
C PHE A 344 16.30 15.69 13.19
N LYS A 345 16.93 16.72 13.76
CA LYS A 345 17.07 16.91 15.19
C LYS A 345 16.63 18.33 15.55
N PRO A 346 15.60 18.49 16.42
CA PRO A 346 15.11 19.79 16.82
C PRO A 346 16.20 20.74 17.33
N ASN A 347 16.17 21.99 16.87
CA ASN A 347 17.10 23.07 17.24
C ASN A 347 18.56 22.85 16.83
N GLU A 348 18.86 21.81 16.04
CA GLU A 348 20.18 21.60 15.45
C GLU A 348 20.24 22.15 14.02
N LYS A 349 21.47 22.35 13.52
CA LYS A 349 21.69 22.67 12.10
C LYS A 349 21.19 21.50 11.25
N LEU A 350 20.49 21.81 10.16
CA LEU A 350 20.04 20.79 9.21
C LEU A 350 21.24 20.01 8.65
N PRO A 351 21.07 18.70 8.40
CA PRO A 351 22.07 17.93 7.69
C PRO A 351 22.26 18.51 6.28
N THR A 352 23.49 18.48 5.77
CA THR A 352 23.83 19.06 4.46
C THR A 352 23.15 18.36 3.28
N ASN A 353 22.72 17.11 3.46
CA ASN A 353 22.12 16.31 2.39
C ASN A 353 21.09 15.32 2.96
N ASN A 354 20.21 14.83 2.09
CA ASN A 354 19.35 13.66 2.30
C ASN A 354 18.17 13.81 3.27
N LEU A 355 17.97 14.97 3.90
CA LEU A 355 16.79 15.21 4.75
C LEU A 355 15.49 15.12 3.93
N LEU A 356 15.49 15.69 2.73
CA LEU A 356 14.35 15.72 1.82
C LEU A 356 14.81 15.34 0.41
N TRP A 357 14.09 14.42 -0.22
CA TRP A 357 14.23 14.14 -1.65
C TRP A 357 12.90 14.36 -2.36
N VAL A 358 12.97 14.91 -3.57
CA VAL A 358 11.82 15.10 -4.43
C VAL A 358 12.02 14.33 -5.73
N LEU A 359 10.97 13.69 -6.22
CA LEU A 359 10.97 13.03 -7.52
C LEU A 359 9.67 13.24 -8.25
N GLU A 360 9.77 13.64 -9.50
CA GLU A 360 8.64 13.78 -10.40
C GLU A 360 8.60 12.60 -11.37
N GLN A 361 7.47 11.92 -11.42
CA GLN A 361 7.21 10.89 -12.41
C GLN A 361 6.38 11.44 -13.56
N THR A 362 6.75 11.05 -14.78
CA THR A 362 5.97 11.24 -16.01
C THR A 362 5.87 9.91 -16.77
N PRO A 363 5.03 9.84 -17.83
CA PRO A 363 4.87 8.62 -18.62
C PRO A 363 6.16 8.01 -19.16
N TYR A 364 7.11 8.85 -19.59
CA TYR A 364 8.33 8.41 -20.27
C TYR A 364 9.58 8.46 -19.37
N ALA A 365 9.56 9.25 -18.29
CA ALA A 365 10.75 9.51 -17.49
C ALA A 365 10.42 9.79 -16.02
N LEU A 366 11.47 9.70 -15.20
CA LEU A 366 11.48 10.07 -13.79
C LEU A 366 12.59 11.09 -13.56
N PHE A 367 12.25 12.22 -12.96
CA PHE A 367 13.19 13.31 -12.66
C PHE A 367 13.46 13.33 -11.16
N LYS A 368 14.74 13.30 -10.77
CA LYS A 368 15.18 13.30 -9.37
C LYS A 368 15.69 14.70 -9.04
N HIS A 369 15.11 15.31 -8.03
CA HIS A 369 15.52 16.61 -7.51
C HIS A 369 16.19 16.41 -6.14
N PHE A 370 17.28 17.12 -5.93
CA PHE A 370 18.13 17.01 -4.75
C PHE A 370 17.87 18.18 -3.82
N ASN A 371 17.93 17.95 -2.50
CA ASN A 371 18.11 19.00 -1.51
C ASN A 371 19.20 18.61 -0.50
#